data_AF-A0A7J8MK58-F1
#
_entry.id   AF-A0A7J8MK58-F1
#
_cell.length_a   1.000
_cell.length_b   1.000
_cell.length_c   1.000
_cell.angle_alpha   90.00
_cell.angle_beta   90.00
_cell.angle_gamma   90.00
#
_symmetry.space_group_name_H-M   'P 1'
#
loop_
_entity.id
_entity.type
_entity.pdbx_description
1 polymer ?
#
loop_
_entity_poly.entity_id
_entity_poly.type
_entity_poly.pdbx_seq_one_letter_code
_entity_poly.pdbx_strand_id
1 'polypeptide(L)' 'MQKKTHESINSRLTLVMKSGKYTLGYKTVLKSLRSSKGKLIIIANNCPPLRKSEIEYYAMLCKVGVHHYNG' A
#
# COMPACT_ATOMS: atom_id res chain seq x y z
N MET A 1 11.35 22.63 -0.50
CA MET A 1 12.30 21.97 0.42
C MET A 1 11.64 20.71 1.02
N GLN A 2 11.47 19.61 0.27
CA GLN A 2 10.92 18.32 0.75
C GLN A 2 11.45 17.12 -0.09
N LYS A 3 12.75 17.05 -0.38
CA LYS A 3 13.32 15.91 -1.13
C LYS A 3 13.89 14.78 -0.24
N LYS A 4 14.08 14.98 1.07
CA LYS A 4 14.71 13.99 1.97
C LYS A 4 13.79 12.85 2.43
N THR A 5 12.47 13.03 2.39
CA THR A 5 11.51 12.02 2.88
C THR A 5 11.24 10.90 1.87
N HIS A 6 11.30 11.18 0.56
CA HIS A 6 10.99 10.20 -0.49
C HIS A 6 12.05 9.09 -0.59
N GLU A 7 13.35 9.40 -0.44
CA GLU A 7 14.40 8.37 -0.40
C GLU A 7 14.18 7.34 0.72
N SER A 8 13.62 7.78 1.85
CA SER A 8 13.39 6.89 3.00
C SER A 8 12.32 5.82 2.75
N ILE A 9 11.30 6.10 1.93
CA ILE A 9 10.24 5.12 1.62
C ILE A 9 10.80 4.01 0.72
N ASN A 10 11.65 4.37 -0.25
CA ASN A 10 12.26 3.43 -1.21
C ASN A 10 13.22 2.47 -0.51
N SER A 11 14.04 2.97 0.42
CA SER A 11 14.91 2.12 1.24
C SER A 11 14.11 1.19 2.16
N ARG A 12 13.05 1.69 2.81
CA ARG A 12 12.16 0.87 3.66
C ARG A 12 11.41 -0.19 2.84
N LEU A 13 10.94 0.17 1.66
CA LEU A 13 10.24 -0.75 0.76
C LEU A 13 11.19 -1.86 0.29
N THR A 14 12.43 -1.52 -0.05
CA THR A 14 13.46 -2.50 -0.42
C THR A 14 13.72 -3.48 0.71
N LEU A 15 13.76 -3.02 1.96
CA LEU A 15 13.91 -3.90 3.13
C LEU A 15 12.70 -4.85 3.28
N VAL A 16 11.48 -4.32 3.16
CA VAL A 16 10.25 -5.13 3.25
C VAL A 16 10.18 -6.16 2.13
N MET A 17 10.63 -5.83 0.92
CA MET A 17 10.68 -6.78 -0.18
C MET A 17 11.73 -7.89 0.05
N LYS A 18 12.83 -7.59 0.74
CA LYS A 18 13.89 -8.57 1.03
C LYS A 18 13.56 -9.52 2.17
N SER A 19 13.00 -9.02 3.27
CA SER A 19 12.82 -9.81 4.52
C SER A 19 11.42 -9.72 5.12
N GLY A 20 10.54 -8.86 4.59
CA GLY A 20 9.21 -8.64 5.11
C GLY A 20 8.17 -9.62 4.55
N LYS A 21 7.05 -9.75 5.27
CA LYS A 21 5.85 -10.41 4.74
C LYS A 21 5.02 -9.36 3.99
N TYR A 22 4.82 -9.59 2.69
CA TYR A 22 4.03 -8.71 1.85
C TYR A 22 3.10 -9.52 0.94
N THR A 23 2.07 -8.87 0.43
CA THR A 23 1.16 -9.41 -0.58
C THR A 23 1.02 -8.39 -1.70
N LEU A 24 1.27 -8.80 -2.93
CA LEU A 24 1.14 -7.94 -4.11
C LEU A 24 -0.05 -8.39 -4.97
N GLY A 25 -0.71 -7.42 -5.60
CA GLY A 25 -1.83 -7.63 -6.51
C GLY A 25 -3.17 -7.24 -5.90
N TYR A 26 -4.09 -6.80 -6.76
CA TYR A 26 -5.38 -6.27 -6.32
C TYR A 26 -6.27 -7.32 -5.63
N LYS A 27 -6.46 -8.50 -6.24
CA LYS A 27 -7.32 -9.56 -5.69
C LYS A 27 -6.83 -10.08 -4.33
N THR A 28 -5.52 -10.24 -4.19
CA THR A 28 -4.87 -10.74 -2.97
C THR A 28 -4.90 -9.70 -1.86
N VAL A 29 -4.65 -8.43 -2.18
CA VAL A 29 -4.79 -7.30 -1.24
C VAL A 29 -6.22 -7.20 -0.73
N LEU A 30 -7.22 -7.31 -1.61
CA LEU A 30 -8.63 -7.30 -1.20
C LEU A 30 -8.99 -8.46 -0.27
N LYS A 31 -8.44 -9.66 -0.51
CA LYS A 31 -8.60 -10.82 0.39
C LYS A 31 -7.92 -10.56 1.75
N SER A 32 -6.71 -10.00 1.73
CA SER A 32 -5.94 -9.69 2.95
C SER A 32 -6.61 -8.62 3.82
N LEU A 33 -7.20 -7.61 3.17
CA LEU A 33 -8.06 -6.58 3.78
C LEU A 33 -9.26 -7.20 4.48
N ARG A 34 -10.05 -8.03 3.78
CA ARG A 34 -11.23 -8.69 4.37
C ARG A 34 -10.88 -9.61 5.53
N SER A 35 -9.70 -10.22 5.52
CA SER A 35 -9.20 -11.04 6.63
C SER A 35 -8.50 -10.23 7.73
N SER A 36 -8.47 -8.89 7.63
CA SER A 36 -7.79 -7.99 8.58
C SER A 36 -6.32 -8.32 8.83
N LYS A 37 -5.63 -8.93 7.85
CA LYS A 37 -4.21 -9.32 7.96
C LYS A 37 -3.26 -8.20 7.51
N GLY A 38 -3.74 -7.27 6.69
CA GLY A 38 -2.96 -6.13 6.19
C GLY A 38 -2.87 -5.01 7.22
N LYS A 39 -1.66 -4.51 7.48
CA LYS A 39 -1.40 -3.37 8.38
C LYS A 39 -1.18 -2.03 7.64
N LEU A 40 -0.69 -2.11 6.40
CA LEU A 40 -0.40 -0.97 5.54
C LEU A 40 -0.66 -1.36 4.09
N ILE A 41 -1.26 -0.45 3.33
CA ILE A 41 -1.48 -0.58 1.90
C ILE A 41 -0.71 0.52 1.19
N ILE A 42 -0.02 0.13 0.12
CA ILE A 42 0.71 1.05 -0.75
C ILE A 42 0.03 1.05 -2.11
N ILE A 43 -0.41 2.23 -2.56
CA ILE A 43 -1.08 2.41 -3.85
C ILE A 43 -0.14 3.18 -4.77
N ALA A 44 0.20 2.58 -5.91
CA ALA A 44 0.98 3.25 -6.94
C ALA A 44 0.17 4.37 -7.62
N ASN A 45 0.83 5.45 -8.01
CA ASN A 45 0.21 6.58 -8.69
C ASN A 45 -0.47 6.22 -10.03
N ASN A 46 0.01 5.18 -10.72
CA ASN A 46 -0.56 4.70 -11.98
C ASN A 46 -1.76 3.73 -11.81
N CYS A 47 -2.25 3.52 -10.59
CA CYS A 47 -3.41 2.65 -10.36
C CYS A 47 -4.69 3.30 -10.92
N PRO A 48 -5.54 2.57 -11.69
CA PRO A 48 -6.79 3.11 -12.20
C PRO A 48 -7.68 3.70 -11.10
N PRO A 49 -8.33 4.85 -11.33
CA PRO A 49 -9.02 5.61 -10.29
C PRO A 49 -10.12 4.80 -9.58
N LEU A 50 -10.91 4.04 -10.34
CA LEU A 50 -11.97 3.18 -9.77
C LEU A 50 -11.40 2.14 -8.78
N ARG A 51 -10.27 1.51 -9.13
CA ARG A 51 -9.63 0.50 -8.31
C ARG A 51 -8.95 1.11 -7.08
N LYS A 52 -8.38 2.31 -7.24
CA LYS A 52 -7.82 3.09 -6.15
C LYS A 52 -8.91 3.43 -5.11
N SER A 53 -10.03 4.00 -5.54
CA SER A 53 -11.15 4.34 -4.66
C SER A 53 -11.74 3.12 -3.95
N GLU A 54 -11.82 1.99 -4.65
CA GLU A 54 -12.28 0.73 -4.05
C GLU A 54 -11.34 0.25 -2.93
N ILE A 55 -10.02 0.20 -3.19
CA ILE A 55 -9.04 -0.21 -2.17
C ILE A 55 -9.07 0.75 -0.97
N GLU A 56 -9.13 2.05 -1.21
CA GLU A 56 -9.22 3.08 -0.16
C GLU A 56 -10.47 2.90 0.70
N TYR A 57 -11.61 2.62 0.07
CA TYR A 57 -12.86 2.35 0.78
C TYR A 57 -12.76 1.13 1.69
N TYR A 58 -12.24 0.01 1.20
CA TYR A 58 -12.02 -1.18 2.04
C TYR A 58 -10.98 -0.93 3.13
N ALA A 59 -9.92 -0.17 2.85
CA ALA A 59 -8.92 0.18 3.84
C ALA A 59 -9.50 1.05 4.96
N MET A 60 -10.39 1.98 4.64
CA MET A 60 -11.12 2.79 5.61
C MET A 60 -11.98 1.91 6.53
N LEU A 61 -12.76 0.99 5.96
CA LEU A 61 -13.59 0.06 6.75
C LEU A 61 -12.75 -0.80 7.70
N CYS A 62 -11.60 -1.30 7.23
CA CYS A 62 -10.69 -2.14 8.01
C CYS A 62 -9.74 -1.34 8.93
N LYS A 63 -9.81 0.00 8.93
CA LYS A 63 -8.89 0.90 9.66
C LYS A 63 -7.40 0.64 9.34
N VAL A 64 -7.10 0.36 8.08
CA VAL A 64 -5.74 0.09 7.59
C VAL A 64 -5.14 1.38 7.02
N GLY A 65 -3.86 1.66 7.34
CA GLY A 65 -3.17 2.81 6.78
C GLY A 65 -2.99 2.69 5.26
N VAL A 66 -3.25 3.77 4.53
CA VAL A 66 -3.03 3.86 3.08
C VAL A 66 -1.92 4.86 2.80
N HIS A 67 -0.97 4.47 1.95
CA HIS A 67 0.12 5.33 1.50
C HIS A 67 0.14 5.41 -0.02
N HIS A 68 0.05 6.62 -0.56
CA HIS A 68 0.17 6.88 -2.00
C HIS A 68 1.65 6.96 -2.37
N TYR A 69 2.07 6.08 -3.25
CA TYR A 69 3.44 5.99 -3.73
C TYR A 69 3.58 6.59 -5.13
N ASN A 70 4.42 7.63 -5.22
CA ASN A 70 4.61 8.42 -6.45
C ASN A 70 5.90 8.09 -7.22
N GLY A 71 6.76 7.17 -6.71
CA GLY A 71 8.07 6.85 -7.30
C GLY A 71 9.23 7.56 -6.59
#